data_AF-A0A846HKE0-F1
#
_entry.id   AF-A0A846HKE0-F1
#
_cell.length_a   1.000
_cell.length_b   1.000
_cell.length_c   1.000
_cell.angle_alpha   90.00
_cell.angle_beta   90.00
_cell.angle_gamma   90.00
#
_symmetry.space_group_name_H-M   'P 1'
#
loop_
_entity.id
_entity.type
_entity.pdbx_description
1 polymer ?
#
loop_
_entity_poly.entity_id
_entity_poly.type
_entity_poly.pdbx_seq_one_letter_code
_entity_poly.pdbx_strand_id
1 'polypeptide(L)'
;MSLALLPVTRQLLIRTLLWALIGAIYAPLFIVLEALLNPYLGALSFVAAATGAGAIGASYYSARQAALAASLVGVGATLFVLILFYEQAAFWHAAVLCGALGLATGLSIEFPSRCTANVPAKALVGALSGAASGAVLSLVSMLGAGLSSVVAVAFLVSVNGVIYVASVRKVAMTAGGLPRRWCPLAEGLVIGIVAIIVGGSFWAFASTLSGYDRPGYFLQVIESTSSALPLAVASGIAAGSVTGALLELFGFAWIDDL
;
A
#
# COMPACT_ATOMS: atom_id res chain seq x y z
N MET A 1 22.80 20.26 24.48
CA MET A 1 23.71 19.29 23.83
C MET A 1 23.10 18.91 22.50
N SER A 2 23.50 19.58 21.41
CA SER A 2 22.96 19.30 20.07
C SER A 2 23.75 18.13 19.48
N LEU A 3 23.14 16.94 19.42
CA LEU A 3 23.72 15.77 18.76
C LEU A 3 23.75 16.04 17.25
N ALA A 4 24.82 16.67 16.77
CA ALA A 4 25.13 16.74 15.36
C ALA A 4 25.50 15.34 14.89
N LEU A 5 24.50 14.55 14.50
CA LEU A 5 24.70 13.26 13.84
C LEU A 5 25.51 13.50 12.56
N LEU A 6 26.56 12.69 12.37
CA LEU A 6 27.29 12.67 11.11
C LEU A 6 26.29 12.40 9.94
N PRO A 7 26.51 13.00 8.76
CA PRO A 7 25.56 12.95 7.65
C PRO A 7 25.12 11.52 7.27
N VAL A 8 26.04 10.55 7.33
CA VAL A 8 25.78 9.13 7.10
C VAL A 8 24.82 8.54 8.13
N THR A 9 25.02 8.84 9.42
CA THR A 9 24.17 8.34 10.50
C THR A 9 22.75 8.92 10.39
N ARG A 10 22.64 10.18 9.95
CA ARG A 10 21.34 10.81 9.68
C ARG A 10 20.60 10.12 8.54
N GLN A 11 21.26 9.84 7.41
CA GLN A 11 20.63 9.16 6.27
C GLN A 11 20.20 7.74 6.62
N LEU A 12 21.06 6.99 7.31
CA LEU A 12 20.76 5.65 7.82
C LEU A 12 19.51 5.65 8.70
N LEU A 13 19.44 6.58 9.67
CA LEU A 13 18.29 6.70 10.57
C LEU A 13 17.01 7.06 9.81
N ILE A 14 17.07 8.03 8.90
CA ILE A 14 15.90 8.44 8.10
C ILE A 14 15.40 7.27 7.26
N ARG A 15 16.29 6.54 6.56
CA ARG A 15 15.88 5.41 5.71
C ARG A 15 15.29 4.28 6.53
N THR A 16 15.90 3.96 7.67
CA THR A 16 15.40 2.96 8.61
C THR A 16 13.99 3.32 9.07
N LEU A 17 13.75 4.56 9.50
CA LEU A 17 12.44 5.02 9.97
C LEU A 17 11.39 5.04 8.85
N LEU A 18 11.75 5.48 7.65
CA LEU A 18 10.83 5.48 6.51
C LEU A 18 10.39 4.05 6.14
N TRP A 19 11.33 3.11 6.09
CA TRP A 19 11.01 1.72 5.78
C TRP A 19 10.27 1.02 6.93
N ALA A 20 10.54 1.39 8.18
CA ALA A 20 9.74 0.96 9.32
C ALA A 20 8.28 1.41 9.20
N LEU A 21 8.06 2.66 8.81
CA LEU A 21 6.73 3.21 8.56
C LEU A 21 6.01 2.51 7.40
N ILE A 22 6.72 2.24 6.30
CA ILE A 22 6.15 1.45 5.18
C ILE A 22 5.76 0.07 5.66
N GLY A 23 6.62 -0.60 6.45
CA GLY A 23 6.30 -1.89 7.05
C GLY A 23 5.05 -1.85 7.92
N ALA A 24 4.88 -0.77 8.72
CA ALA A 24 3.70 -0.55 9.54
C ALA A 24 2.40 -0.37 8.73
N ILE A 25 2.49 0.23 7.54
CA ILE A 25 1.34 0.40 6.62
C ILE A 25 1.08 -0.88 5.83
N TYR A 26 2.13 -1.52 5.34
CA TYR A 26 2.07 -2.71 4.49
C TYR A 26 1.45 -3.90 5.23
N ALA A 27 1.87 -4.14 6.47
CA ALA A 27 1.44 -5.28 7.27
C ALA A 27 -0.10 -5.39 7.42
N PRO A 28 -0.82 -4.38 7.95
CA PRO A 28 -2.27 -4.48 8.12
C PRO A 28 -2.99 -4.55 6.79
N LEU A 29 -2.50 -3.83 5.78
CA LEU A 29 -3.07 -3.85 4.45
C LEU A 29 -2.98 -5.24 3.80
N PHE A 30 -1.82 -5.88 3.88
CA PHE A 30 -1.64 -7.24 3.38
C PHE A 30 -2.50 -8.25 4.15
N ILE A 31 -2.48 -8.24 5.48
CA ILE A 31 -3.22 -9.20 6.31
C ILE A 31 -4.72 -9.11 6.05
N VAL A 32 -5.27 -7.89 6.01
CA VAL A 32 -6.71 -7.69 5.78
C VAL A 32 -7.08 -8.04 4.35
N LEU A 33 -6.29 -7.64 3.33
CA LEU A 33 -6.57 -8.00 1.94
C LEU A 33 -6.46 -9.51 1.70
N GLU A 34 -5.49 -10.19 2.31
CA GLU A 34 -5.35 -11.64 2.21
C GLU A 34 -6.58 -12.33 2.81
N ALA A 35 -6.98 -11.95 4.02
CA ALA A 35 -8.19 -12.49 4.66
C ALA A 35 -9.47 -12.23 3.84
N LEU A 36 -9.59 -11.04 3.21
CA LEU A 36 -10.72 -10.71 2.34
C LEU A 36 -10.72 -11.49 1.02
N LEU A 37 -9.58 -11.98 0.54
CA LEU A 37 -9.45 -12.63 -0.76
C LEU A 37 -9.31 -14.15 -0.64
N ASN A 38 -8.88 -14.66 0.52
CA ASN A 38 -8.64 -16.07 0.78
C ASN A 38 -9.85 -16.96 0.44
N PRO A 39 -11.10 -16.62 0.81
CA PRO A 39 -12.27 -17.44 0.49
C PRO A 39 -12.52 -17.63 -1.01
N TYR A 40 -12.03 -16.70 -1.85
CA TYR A 40 -12.27 -16.69 -3.29
C TYR A 40 -11.08 -17.17 -4.10
N LEU A 41 -9.86 -16.92 -3.62
CA LEU A 41 -8.61 -17.14 -4.36
C LEU A 41 -7.72 -18.23 -3.74
N GLY A 42 -8.02 -18.71 -2.53
CA GLY A 42 -7.16 -19.65 -1.80
C GLY A 42 -5.73 -19.13 -1.68
N ALA A 43 -4.73 -19.94 -2.04
CA ALA A 43 -3.32 -19.55 -2.00
C ALA A 43 -2.98 -18.34 -2.91
N LEU A 44 -3.76 -18.06 -3.96
CA LEU A 44 -3.53 -16.89 -4.81
C LEU A 44 -3.90 -15.57 -4.12
N SER A 45 -4.59 -15.61 -2.97
CA SER A 45 -4.83 -14.43 -2.13
C SER A 45 -3.52 -13.75 -1.71
N PHE A 46 -2.45 -14.52 -1.46
CA PHE A 46 -1.12 -13.97 -1.17
C PHE A 46 -0.60 -13.07 -2.28
N VAL A 47 -0.77 -13.49 -3.54
CA VAL A 47 -0.34 -12.72 -4.71
C VAL A 47 -1.14 -11.44 -4.81
N ALA A 48 -2.47 -11.54 -4.76
CA ALA A 48 -3.35 -10.39 -4.91
C ALA A 48 -3.19 -9.36 -3.77
N ALA A 49 -3.14 -9.83 -2.52
CA ALA A 49 -2.91 -9.00 -1.35
C ALA A 49 -1.53 -8.33 -1.39
N ALA A 50 -0.47 -9.08 -1.70
CA ALA A 50 0.87 -8.52 -1.80
C ALA A 50 1.02 -7.53 -2.96
N THR A 51 0.29 -7.74 -4.06
CA THR A 51 0.22 -6.81 -5.20
C THR A 51 -0.39 -5.47 -4.76
N GLY A 52 -1.55 -5.50 -4.10
CA GLY A 52 -2.22 -4.30 -3.59
C GLY A 52 -1.38 -3.57 -2.54
N ALA A 53 -0.84 -4.32 -1.57
CA ALA A 53 0.01 -3.76 -0.53
C ALA A 53 1.33 -3.19 -1.08
N GLY A 54 1.91 -3.85 -2.09
CA GLY A 54 3.11 -3.39 -2.77
C GLY A 54 2.89 -2.12 -3.57
N ALA A 55 1.79 -2.04 -4.32
CA ALA A 55 1.41 -0.85 -5.07
C ALA A 55 1.23 0.36 -4.14
N ILE A 56 0.44 0.20 -3.06
CA ILE A 56 0.18 1.28 -2.10
C ILE A 56 1.45 1.68 -1.36
N GLY A 57 2.22 0.72 -0.85
CA GLY A 57 3.48 1.00 -0.15
C GLY A 57 4.46 1.78 -1.03
N ALA A 58 4.58 1.41 -2.31
CA ALA A 58 5.39 2.13 -3.28
C ALA A 58 4.87 3.56 -3.52
N SER A 59 3.55 3.74 -3.66
CA SER A 59 2.93 5.07 -3.81
C SER A 59 3.21 5.98 -2.60
N TYR A 60 3.08 5.47 -1.37
CA TYR A 60 3.38 6.24 -0.16
C TYR A 60 4.86 6.58 -0.02
N TYR A 61 5.75 5.69 -0.43
CA TYR A 61 7.18 5.96 -0.33
C TYR A 61 7.62 7.05 -1.33
N SER A 62 7.15 6.94 -2.58
CA SER A 62 7.76 7.61 -3.73
C SER A 62 6.89 8.68 -4.41
N ALA A 63 5.61 8.73 -4.09
CA ALA A 63 4.61 9.68 -4.63
C ALA A 63 3.74 10.26 -3.50
N ARG A 64 4.41 10.70 -2.41
CA ARG A 64 3.78 11.09 -1.14
C ARG A 64 2.59 12.04 -1.29
N GLN A 65 2.73 13.09 -2.10
CA GLN A 65 1.66 14.08 -2.27
C GLN A 65 0.40 13.47 -2.91
N ALA A 66 0.56 12.61 -3.92
CA ALA A 66 -0.54 11.91 -4.55
C ALA A 66 -1.20 10.90 -3.60
N ALA A 67 -0.39 10.13 -2.85
CA ALA A 67 -0.91 9.18 -1.86
C ALA A 67 -1.67 9.88 -0.72
N LEU A 68 -1.18 11.03 -0.24
CA LEU A 68 -1.86 11.84 0.78
C LEU A 68 -3.16 12.44 0.24
N ALA A 69 -3.15 12.99 -0.98
CA ALA A 69 -4.36 13.49 -1.63
C ALA A 69 -5.40 12.38 -1.81
N ALA A 70 -4.99 11.20 -2.30
CA ALA A 70 -5.85 10.03 -2.41
C ALA A 70 -6.46 9.62 -1.07
N SER A 71 -5.68 9.68 0.00
CA SER A 71 -6.14 9.34 1.35
C SER A 71 -7.16 10.33 1.87
N LEU A 72 -6.92 11.63 1.71
CA LEU A 72 -7.87 12.67 2.08
C LEU A 72 -9.17 12.54 1.30
N VAL A 73 -9.10 12.26 -0.01
CA VAL A 73 -10.27 12.01 -0.84
C VAL A 73 -11.02 10.76 -0.37
N GLY A 74 -10.33 9.65 -0.13
CA GLY A 74 -10.94 8.40 0.33
C GLY A 74 -11.66 8.55 1.68
N VAL A 75 -11.01 9.18 2.65
CA VAL A 75 -11.60 9.48 3.96
C VAL A 75 -12.80 10.42 3.82
N GLY A 76 -12.62 11.56 3.15
CA GLY A 76 -13.66 12.57 3.00
C GLY A 76 -14.89 12.05 2.27
N ALA A 77 -14.69 11.34 1.16
CA ALA A 77 -15.77 10.74 0.38
C ALA A 77 -16.55 9.67 1.17
N THR A 78 -15.83 8.83 1.91
CA THR A 78 -16.46 7.79 2.72
C THR A 78 -17.25 8.39 3.87
N LEU A 79 -16.68 9.38 4.58
CA LEU A 79 -17.40 10.09 5.65
C LEU A 79 -18.63 10.81 5.09
N PHE A 80 -18.55 11.43 3.92
CA PHE A 80 -19.68 12.05 3.26
C PHE A 80 -20.81 11.05 2.99
N VAL A 81 -20.48 9.86 2.46
CA VAL A 81 -21.47 8.79 2.23
C VAL A 81 -22.08 8.31 3.54
N LEU A 82 -21.27 8.07 4.57
CA LEU A 82 -21.73 7.59 5.86
C LEU A 82 -22.63 8.62 6.60
N ILE A 83 -22.34 9.91 6.46
CA ILE A 83 -23.10 10.98 7.12
C ILE A 83 -24.42 11.25 6.39
N LEU A 84 -24.40 11.39 5.06
CA LEU A 84 -25.57 11.81 4.30
C LEU A 84 -26.48 10.66 3.87
N PHE A 85 -25.92 9.46 3.70
CA PHE A 85 -26.63 8.29 3.20
C PHE A 85 -26.54 7.13 4.20
N TYR A 86 -26.56 7.43 5.50
CA TYR A 86 -26.40 6.48 6.60
C TYR A 86 -27.18 5.16 6.41
N GLU A 87 -28.47 5.23 6.02
CA GLU A 87 -29.31 4.02 5.83
C GLU A 87 -28.98 3.22 4.56
N GLN A 88 -28.33 3.82 3.57
CA GLN A 88 -28.06 3.26 2.24
C GLN A 88 -26.56 3.19 1.92
N ALA A 89 -25.71 3.40 2.94
CA ALA A 89 -24.27 3.46 2.80
C ALA A 89 -23.68 2.07 2.55
N ALA A 90 -23.96 1.50 1.38
CA ALA A 90 -23.32 0.28 0.92
C ALA A 90 -21.86 0.54 0.53
N PHE A 91 -21.00 -0.47 0.69
CA PHE A 91 -19.59 -0.41 0.33
C PHE A 91 -19.37 0.11 -1.10
N TRP A 92 -20.19 -0.33 -2.05
CA TRP A 92 -20.05 0.05 -3.44
C TRP A 92 -20.28 1.55 -3.67
N HIS A 93 -21.19 2.19 -2.93
CA HIS A 93 -21.39 3.64 -3.02
C HIS A 93 -20.14 4.40 -2.56
N ALA A 94 -19.55 3.99 -1.43
CA ALA A 94 -18.31 4.57 -0.94
C ALA A 94 -17.15 4.32 -1.92
N ALA A 95 -16.98 3.09 -2.41
CA ALA A 95 -15.92 2.74 -3.36
C ALA A 95 -16.04 3.51 -4.69
N VAL A 96 -17.23 3.54 -5.30
CA VAL A 96 -17.45 4.28 -6.55
C VAL A 96 -17.20 5.77 -6.36
N LEU A 97 -17.69 6.36 -5.28
CA LEU A 97 -17.48 7.78 -5.01
C LEU A 97 -16.00 8.08 -4.76
N CYS A 98 -15.31 7.28 -3.93
CA CYS A 98 -13.87 7.42 -3.68
C CYS A 98 -13.06 7.31 -4.98
N GLY A 99 -13.38 6.32 -5.82
CA GLY A 99 -12.73 6.11 -7.10
C GLY A 99 -12.96 7.27 -8.07
N ALA A 100 -14.21 7.72 -8.20
CA ALA A 100 -14.58 8.83 -9.08
C ALA A 100 -13.92 10.15 -8.64
N LEU A 101 -13.99 10.47 -7.34
CA LEU A 101 -13.36 11.68 -6.80
C LEU A 101 -11.84 11.60 -6.85
N GLY A 102 -11.24 10.42 -6.61
CA GLY A 102 -9.80 10.23 -6.73
C GLY A 102 -9.32 10.39 -8.18
N LEU A 103 -10.05 9.82 -9.14
CA LEU A 103 -9.80 10.00 -10.56
C LEU A 103 -9.91 11.47 -10.97
N ALA A 104 -11.01 12.13 -10.58
CA ALA A 104 -11.21 13.56 -10.83
C ALA A 104 -10.08 14.41 -10.22
N THR A 105 -9.64 14.08 -9.00
CA THR A 105 -8.53 14.76 -8.33
C THR A 105 -7.23 14.64 -9.13
N GLY A 106 -6.90 13.46 -9.63
CA GLY A 106 -5.70 13.29 -10.47
C GLY A 106 -5.79 14.01 -11.81
N LEU A 107 -6.98 14.08 -12.41
CA LEU A 107 -7.21 14.86 -13.64
C LEU A 107 -7.11 16.38 -13.38
N SER A 108 -7.63 16.87 -12.26
CA SER A 108 -7.75 18.31 -11.97
C SER A 108 -6.54 18.94 -11.25
N ILE A 109 -5.86 18.22 -10.34
CA ILE A 109 -4.81 18.80 -9.49
C ILE A 109 -3.40 18.67 -10.07
N GLU A 110 -2.88 19.79 -10.56
CA GLU A 110 -1.57 20.42 -10.32
C GLU A 110 -0.44 19.78 -9.50
N PHE A 111 -0.12 18.47 -9.50
CA PHE A 111 1.01 18.02 -8.66
C PHE A 111 2.36 18.57 -9.16
N PRO A 112 3.26 19.05 -8.27
CA PRO A 112 4.59 19.58 -8.62
C PRO A 112 5.46 18.65 -9.47
N SER A 113 5.19 17.33 -9.43
CA SER A 113 5.85 16.29 -10.22
C SER A 113 5.00 15.76 -11.39
N ARG A 114 3.95 16.49 -11.81
CA ARG A 114 3.03 16.10 -12.89
C ARG A 114 3.79 15.75 -14.16
N CYS A 115 3.31 14.73 -14.87
CA CYS A 115 3.89 14.27 -16.14
C CYS A 115 5.28 13.60 -16.03
N THR A 116 5.70 13.24 -14.81
CA THR A 116 6.69 12.18 -14.66
C THR A 116 5.91 10.88 -14.61
N ALA A 117 6.01 10.03 -15.63
CA ALA A 117 5.42 8.68 -15.63
C ALA A 117 5.83 7.83 -14.40
N ASN A 118 6.70 8.37 -13.55
CA ASN A 118 7.13 7.96 -12.23
C ASN A 118 5.98 7.49 -11.33
N VAL A 119 4.85 8.20 -11.15
CA VAL A 119 3.82 7.76 -10.18
C VAL A 119 3.20 6.40 -10.56
N PRO A 120 2.60 6.24 -11.77
CA PRO A 120 2.06 4.94 -12.18
C PRO A 120 3.15 3.89 -12.36
N ALA A 121 4.34 4.24 -12.84
CA ALA A 121 5.45 3.29 -12.95
C ALA A 121 5.91 2.80 -11.58
N LYS A 122 6.07 3.69 -10.59
CA LYS A 122 6.47 3.34 -9.21
C LYS A 122 5.40 2.45 -8.57
N ALA A 123 4.12 2.79 -8.71
CA ALA A 123 3.02 1.95 -8.22
C ALA A 123 3.01 0.57 -8.90
N LEU A 124 3.19 0.51 -10.23
CA LEU A 124 3.24 -0.74 -10.99
C LEU A 124 4.44 -1.61 -10.60
N VAL A 125 5.62 -1.02 -10.41
CA VAL A 125 6.80 -1.77 -9.95
C VAL A 125 6.53 -2.33 -8.56
N GLY A 126 5.96 -1.54 -7.65
CA GLY A 126 5.54 -2.02 -6.33
C GLY A 126 4.51 -3.16 -6.41
N ALA A 127 3.57 -3.07 -7.33
CA ALA A 127 2.59 -4.12 -7.60
C ALA A 127 3.26 -5.41 -8.10
N LEU A 128 4.17 -5.30 -9.06
CA LEU A 128 4.88 -6.44 -9.66
C LEU A 128 5.85 -7.10 -8.68
N SER A 129 6.60 -6.31 -7.91
CA SER A 129 7.48 -6.85 -6.86
C SER A 129 6.68 -7.48 -5.73
N GLY A 130 5.52 -6.91 -5.40
CA GLY A 130 4.55 -7.47 -4.47
C GLY A 130 3.99 -8.80 -4.98
N ALA A 131 3.54 -8.85 -6.23
CA ALA A 131 3.04 -10.06 -6.87
C ALA A 131 4.09 -11.18 -6.90
N ALA A 132 5.34 -10.84 -7.26
CA ALA A 132 6.44 -11.80 -7.29
C ALA A 132 6.72 -12.38 -5.90
N SER A 133 6.76 -11.53 -4.87
CA SER A 133 6.99 -11.96 -3.49
C SER A 133 5.79 -12.78 -2.95
N GLY A 134 4.56 -12.36 -3.26
CA GLY A 134 3.34 -13.09 -2.93
C GLY A 134 3.23 -14.44 -3.64
N ALA A 135 3.78 -14.56 -4.86
CA ALA A 135 3.83 -15.82 -5.59
C ALA A 135 4.75 -16.83 -4.89
N VAL A 136 5.87 -16.38 -4.32
CA VAL A 136 6.73 -17.23 -3.48
C VAL A 136 5.96 -17.74 -2.26
N LEU A 137 5.23 -16.86 -1.54
CA LEU A 137 4.42 -17.28 -0.40
C LEU A 137 3.28 -18.24 -0.80
N SER A 138 2.63 -17.97 -1.93
CA SER A 138 1.60 -18.85 -2.47
C SER A 138 2.15 -20.25 -2.74
N LEU A 139 3.32 -20.36 -3.40
CA LEU A 139 3.98 -21.64 -3.64
C LEU A 139 4.31 -22.37 -2.34
N VAL A 140 4.85 -21.66 -1.33
CA VAL A 140 5.17 -22.25 -0.03
C VAL A 140 3.90 -22.75 0.69
N SER A 141 2.80 -22.00 0.61
CA SER A 141 1.50 -22.41 1.16
C SER A 141 0.97 -23.66 0.45
N MET A 142 1.08 -23.75 -0.88
CA MET A 142 0.66 -24.91 -1.66
C MET A 142 1.46 -26.18 -1.35
N LEU A 143 2.70 -26.04 -0.86
CA LEU A 143 3.52 -27.16 -0.38
C LEU A 143 3.11 -27.65 1.03
N GLY A 144 2.07 -27.06 1.63
CA GLY A 144 1.54 -27.45 2.93
C GLY A 144 2.33 -26.89 4.12
N ALA A 145 3.25 -25.96 3.88
CA ALA A 145 3.96 -25.28 4.96
C ALA A 145 3.04 -24.23 5.60
N GLY A 146 2.69 -24.43 6.88
CA GLY A 146 1.96 -23.44 7.65
C GLY A 146 2.79 -22.16 7.83
N LEU A 147 2.44 -21.11 7.09
CA LEU A 147 3.09 -19.80 7.20
C LEU A 147 2.40 -18.96 8.27
N SER A 148 3.16 -18.53 9.28
CA SER A 148 2.65 -17.53 10.22
C SER A 148 2.58 -16.16 9.55
N SER A 149 1.58 -15.35 9.94
CA SER A 149 1.43 -13.96 9.48
C SER A 149 2.69 -13.13 9.73
N VAL A 150 3.37 -13.36 10.85
CA VAL A 150 4.64 -12.72 11.23
C VAL A 150 5.72 -12.98 10.18
N VAL A 151 5.92 -14.25 9.79
CA VAL A 151 6.94 -14.65 8.81
C VAL A 151 6.57 -14.16 7.42
N ALA A 152 5.31 -14.30 7.02
CA ALA A 152 4.81 -13.82 5.74
C ALA A 152 5.05 -12.31 5.57
N VAL A 153 4.68 -11.51 6.57
CA VAL A 153 4.87 -10.05 6.52
C VAL A 153 6.35 -9.67 6.55
N ALA A 154 7.16 -10.30 7.41
CA ALA A 154 8.59 -10.00 7.47
C ALA A 154 9.26 -10.30 6.12
N PHE A 155 8.94 -11.45 5.52
CA PHE A 155 9.40 -11.82 4.18
C PHE A 155 8.96 -10.80 3.13
N LEU A 156 7.67 -10.48 3.07
CA LEU A 156 7.13 -9.56 2.07
C LEU A 156 7.76 -8.18 2.21
N VAL A 157 7.77 -7.58 3.40
CA VAL A 157 8.30 -6.22 3.60
C VAL A 157 9.79 -6.15 3.20
N SER A 158 10.58 -7.16 3.56
CA SER A 158 12.00 -7.19 3.19
C SER A 158 12.23 -7.47 1.71
N VAL A 159 11.70 -8.57 1.18
CA VAL A 159 11.99 -9.03 -0.18
C VAL A 159 11.33 -8.11 -1.21
N ASN A 160 10.06 -7.76 -1.02
CA ASN A 160 9.38 -6.79 -1.88
C ASN A 160 10.14 -5.46 -1.88
N GLY A 161 10.60 -5.04 -0.70
CA GLY A 161 11.34 -3.80 -0.53
C GLY A 161 12.63 -3.75 -1.34
N VAL A 162 13.46 -4.79 -1.22
CA VAL A 162 14.72 -4.89 -1.96
C VAL A 162 14.46 -4.96 -3.47
N ILE A 163 13.53 -5.81 -3.92
CA ILE A 163 13.18 -5.94 -5.34
C ILE A 163 12.68 -4.61 -5.89
N TYR A 164 11.82 -3.91 -5.15
CA TYR A 164 11.29 -2.61 -5.53
C TYR A 164 12.42 -1.59 -5.71
N VAL A 165 13.30 -1.41 -4.72
CA VAL A 165 14.38 -0.41 -4.81
C VAL A 165 15.36 -0.74 -5.93
N ALA A 166 15.68 -2.02 -6.11
CA ALA A 166 16.59 -2.46 -7.17
C ALA A 166 16.02 -2.24 -8.59
N SER A 167 14.70 -2.33 -8.76
CA SER A 167 14.05 -2.30 -10.07
C SER A 167 13.48 -0.94 -10.45
N VAL A 168 12.94 -0.19 -9.49
CA VAL A 168 12.11 1.00 -9.77
C VAL A 168 12.86 2.08 -10.53
N ARG A 169 14.15 2.29 -10.24
CA ARG A 169 14.96 3.28 -10.96
C ARG A 169 15.07 2.94 -12.44
N LYS A 170 15.38 1.69 -12.76
CA LYS A 170 15.50 1.22 -14.15
C LYS A 170 14.16 1.37 -14.88
N VAL A 171 13.07 0.95 -14.24
CA VAL A 171 11.73 1.01 -14.83
C VAL A 171 11.27 2.46 -15.00
N ALA A 172 11.46 3.32 -14.01
CA ALA A 172 11.10 4.75 -14.10
C ALA A 172 11.85 5.46 -15.22
N MET A 173 13.16 5.22 -15.38
CA MET A 173 13.94 5.78 -16.49
C MET A 173 13.44 5.28 -17.85
N THR A 174 13.07 4.01 -17.98
CA THR A 174 12.50 3.47 -19.23
C THR A 174 11.06 3.92 -19.49
N ALA A 175 10.28 4.17 -18.44
CA ALA A 175 8.88 4.58 -18.52
C ALA A 175 8.70 6.07 -18.88
N GLY A 176 9.79 6.85 -18.93
CA GLY A 176 9.80 8.25 -19.39
C GLY A 176 9.29 8.46 -20.83
N GLY A 177 8.98 7.39 -21.58
CA GLY A 177 8.38 7.41 -22.91
C GLY A 177 6.84 7.44 -22.95
N LEU A 178 6.12 7.44 -21.83
CA LEU A 178 4.65 7.51 -21.85
C LEU A 178 4.18 8.84 -22.45
N PRO A 179 3.26 8.84 -23.45
CA PRO A 179 2.78 10.08 -24.05
C PRO A 179 2.11 10.96 -22.99
N ARG A 180 2.53 12.24 -22.89
CA ARG A 180 2.06 13.22 -21.90
C ARG A 180 0.53 13.27 -21.72
N ARG A 181 -0.24 13.00 -22.78
CA ARG A 181 -1.71 12.96 -22.76
C ARG A 181 -2.32 11.91 -21.81
N TRP A 182 -1.60 10.81 -21.53
CA TRP A 182 -2.10 9.74 -20.67
C TRP A 182 -1.67 9.88 -19.22
N CYS A 183 -0.75 10.81 -18.91
CA CYS A 183 -0.21 10.93 -17.56
C CYS A 183 -1.27 11.32 -16.51
N PRO A 184 -2.14 12.32 -16.75
CA PRO A 184 -3.17 12.68 -15.78
C PRO A 184 -4.16 11.54 -15.51
N LEU A 185 -4.46 10.74 -16.54
CA LEU A 185 -5.36 9.59 -16.40
C LEU A 185 -4.69 8.47 -15.58
N ALA A 186 -3.43 8.15 -15.86
CA ALA A 186 -2.69 7.12 -15.14
C ALA A 186 -2.44 7.51 -13.67
N GLU A 187 -2.07 8.77 -13.41
CA GLU A 187 -1.96 9.33 -12.06
C GLU A 187 -3.32 9.29 -11.33
N GLY A 188 -4.39 9.75 -11.99
CA GLY A 188 -5.74 9.71 -11.43
C GLY A 188 -6.24 8.30 -11.14
N LEU A 189 -5.85 7.31 -11.94
CA LEU A 189 -6.19 5.91 -11.70
C LEU A 189 -5.50 5.38 -10.44
N VAL A 190 -4.22 5.70 -10.23
CA VAL A 190 -3.51 5.34 -8.98
C VAL A 190 -4.15 6.03 -7.77
N ILE A 191 -4.44 7.33 -7.88
CA ILE A 191 -5.11 8.10 -6.82
C ILE A 191 -6.50 7.51 -6.51
N GLY A 192 -7.27 7.17 -7.54
CA GLY A 192 -8.57 6.52 -7.40
C GLY A 192 -8.50 5.17 -6.69
N ILE A 193 -7.54 4.31 -7.06
CA ILE A 193 -7.34 3.01 -6.39
C ILE A 193 -6.97 3.19 -4.92
N VAL A 194 -6.01 4.08 -4.62
CA VAL A 194 -5.61 4.36 -3.23
C VAL A 194 -6.78 4.94 -2.44
N ALA A 195 -7.58 5.84 -3.04
CA ALA A 195 -8.76 6.41 -2.42
C ALA A 195 -9.83 5.34 -2.13
N ILE A 196 -10.06 4.39 -3.04
CA ILE A 196 -10.98 3.25 -2.82
C ILE A 196 -10.52 2.42 -1.64
N ILE A 197 -9.22 2.12 -1.54
CA ILE A 197 -8.70 1.25 -0.49
C ILE A 197 -8.75 1.95 0.87
N VAL A 198 -8.33 3.22 0.93
CA VAL A 198 -8.45 4.02 2.15
C VAL A 198 -9.92 4.18 2.55
N GLY A 199 -10.77 4.61 1.62
CA GLY A 199 -12.20 4.79 1.88
C GLY A 199 -12.90 3.51 2.29
N GLY A 200 -12.62 2.41 1.60
CA GLY A 200 -13.11 1.08 1.94
C GLY A 200 -12.71 0.63 3.35
N SER A 201 -11.51 0.98 3.80
CA SER A 201 -11.06 0.70 5.17
C SER A 201 -11.88 1.46 6.21
N PHE A 202 -12.16 2.75 5.97
CA PHE A 202 -13.02 3.56 6.84
C PHE A 202 -14.48 3.07 6.82
N TRP A 203 -14.97 2.68 5.65
CA TRP A 203 -16.30 2.13 5.50
C TRP A 203 -16.44 0.82 6.28
N ALA A 204 -15.49 -0.11 6.16
CA ALA A 204 -15.50 -1.38 6.88
C ALA A 204 -15.47 -1.19 8.40
N PHE A 205 -14.68 -0.22 8.88
CA PHE A 205 -14.66 0.12 10.30
C PHE A 205 -15.99 0.74 10.77
N ALA A 206 -16.55 1.68 10.01
CA ALA A 206 -17.82 2.30 10.37
C ALA A 206 -19.00 1.31 10.29
N SER A 207 -19.02 0.44 9.29
CA SER A 207 -20.11 -0.52 9.06
C SER A 207 -20.16 -1.63 10.12
N THR A 208 -19.00 -2.03 10.66
CA THR A 208 -18.94 -2.98 11.78
C THR A 208 -19.45 -2.36 13.08
N LEU A 209 -19.13 -1.10 13.37
CA LEU A 209 -19.63 -0.40 14.57
C LEU A 209 -21.14 -0.13 14.54
N SER A 210 -21.70 0.06 13.35
CA SER A 210 -23.11 0.40 13.14
C SER A 210 -24.00 -0.81 12.86
N GLY A 211 -23.43 -2.01 12.74
CA GLY A 211 -24.17 -3.24 12.45
C GLY A 211 -24.72 -3.33 11.01
N TYR A 212 -24.15 -2.56 10.08
CA TYR A 212 -24.56 -2.54 8.67
C TYR A 212 -23.98 -3.66 7.82
N ASP A 213 -22.95 -4.33 8.31
CA ASP A 213 -22.34 -5.45 7.61
C ASP A 213 -23.28 -6.68 7.63
N ARG A 214 -24.19 -6.76 6.66
CA ARG A 214 -25.04 -7.94 6.40
C ARG A 214 -24.55 -8.53 5.08
N PRO A 215 -23.79 -9.65 5.06
CA PRO A 215 -23.86 -10.83 5.93
C PRO A 215 -22.74 -10.99 7.01
N GLY A 216 -22.12 -9.90 7.48
CA GLY A 216 -21.12 -9.95 8.56
C GLY A 216 -19.70 -10.32 8.12
N TYR A 217 -19.42 -10.20 6.82
CA TYR A 217 -18.16 -10.62 6.21
C TYR A 217 -16.96 -9.81 6.70
N PHE A 218 -17.09 -8.49 6.77
CA PHE A 218 -16.04 -7.60 7.26
C PHE A 218 -15.83 -7.74 8.76
N LEU A 219 -16.90 -7.96 9.53
CA LEU A 219 -16.79 -8.26 10.96
C LEU A 219 -15.97 -9.53 11.19
N GLN A 220 -16.26 -10.61 10.47
CA GLN A 220 -15.50 -11.87 10.57
C GLN A 220 -14.02 -11.68 10.20
N VAL A 221 -13.73 -10.88 9.17
CA VAL A 221 -12.35 -10.57 8.77
C VAL A 221 -11.64 -9.75 9.85
N ILE A 222 -12.30 -8.74 10.42
CA ILE A 222 -11.72 -7.92 11.50
C ILE A 222 -11.45 -8.78 12.74
N GLU A 223 -12.39 -9.62 13.14
CA GLU A 223 -12.23 -10.52 14.29
C GLU A 223 -11.09 -11.53 14.06
N SER A 224 -11.06 -12.19 12.91
CA SER A 224 -10.03 -13.20 12.59
C SER A 224 -8.63 -12.60 12.46
N THR A 225 -8.51 -11.35 12.00
CA THR A 225 -7.22 -10.67 11.85
C THR A 225 -6.77 -9.91 13.09
N SER A 226 -7.68 -9.54 14.00
CA SER A 226 -7.40 -8.72 15.18
C SER A 226 -6.29 -9.27 16.08
N SER A 227 -6.24 -10.60 16.25
CA SER A 227 -5.23 -11.27 17.07
C SER A 227 -3.85 -11.33 16.41
N ALA A 228 -3.81 -11.40 15.07
CA ALA A 228 -2.58 -11.48 14.30
C ALA A 228 -1.97 -10.10 14.01
N LEU A 229 -2.80 -9.07 13.94
CA LEU A 229 -2.43 -7.71 13.50
C LEU A 229 -1.29 -7.08 14.34
N PRO A 230 -1.32 -7.07 15.68
CA PRO A 230 -0.25 -6.43 16.46
C PRO A 230 1.14 -7.04 16.19
N LEU A 231 1.22 -8.37 16.13
CA LEU A 231 2.47 -9.07 15.84
C LEU A 231 2.90 -8.90 14.39
N ALA A 232 1.96 -8.92 13.44
CA ALA A 232 2.24 -8.66 12.03
C ALA A 232 2.73 -7.23 11.79
N VAL A 233 2.15 -6.22 12.46
CA VAL A 233 2.61 -4.83 12.39
C VAL A 233 4.01 -4.70 12.99
N ALA A 234 4.25 -5.29 14.16
CA ALA A 234 5.56 -5.29 14.79
C ALA A 234 6.62 -5.97 13.89
N SER A 235 6.28 -7.08 13.24
CA SER A 235 7.18 -7.76 12.30
C SER A 235 7.43 -6.93 11.05
N GLY A 236 6.41 -6.25 10.52
CA GLY A 236 6.54 -5.32 9.42
C GLY A 236 7.45 -4.14 9.76
N ILE A 237 7.29 -3.54 10.94
CA ILE A 237 8.16 -2.46 11.44
C ILE A 237 9.60 -2.94 11.56
N ALA A 238 9.83 -4.10 12.18
CA ALA A 238 11.17 -4.65 12.38
C ALA A 238 11.84 -5.00 11.05
N ALA A 239 11.15 -5.73 10.18
CA ALA A 239 11.63 -6.09 8.85
C ALA A 239 11.90 -4.85 7.99
N GLY A 240 11.00 -3.86 8.02
CA GLY A 240 11.17 -2.58 7.35
C GLY A 240 12.40 -1.84 7.86
N SER A 241 12.58 -1.74 9.18
CA SER A 241 13.74 -1.11 9.80
C SER A 241 15.05 -1.75 9.32
N VAL A 242 15.15 -3.08 9.41
CA VAL A 242 16.33 -3.84 8.97
C VAL A 242 16.58 -3.63 7.47
N THR A 243 15.54 -3.69 6.65
CA THR A 243 15.64 -3.51 5.20
C THR A 243 16.14 -2.11 4.86
N GLY A 244 15.56 -1.07 5.47
CA GLY A 244 15.98 0.32 5.28
C GLY A 244 17.43 0.56 5.70
N ALA A 245 17.85 -0.01 6.83
CA ALA A 245 19.24 0.07 7.28
C ALA A 245 20.21 -0.61 6.30
N LEU A 246 19.90 -1.84 5.87
CA LEU A 246 20.74 -2.58 4.92
C LEU A 246 20.83 -1.87 3.56
N LEU A 247 19.72 -1.34 3.04
CA LEU A 247 19.72 -0.61 1.78
C LEU A 247 20.64 0.62 1.83
N GLU A 248 20.69 1.35 2.95
CA GLU A 248 21.63 2.46 3.12
C GLU A 248 23.07 1.96 3.25
N LEU A 249 23.32 0.93 4.06
CA LEU A 249 24.65 0.36 4.27
C LEU A 249 25.28 -0.18 2.98
N PHE A 250 24.45 -0.72 2.08
CA PHE A 250 24.88 -1.19 0.76
C PHE A 250 24.86 -0.10 -0.31
N GLY A 251 24.55 1.16 0.04
CA GLY A 251 24.61 2.30 -0.88
C GLY A 251 23.56 2.27 -2.00
N PHE A 252 22.40 1.67 -1.78
CA PHE A 252 21.30 1.74 -2.76
C PHE A 252 20.85 3.18 -2.92
N ALA A 253 20.61 3.61 -4.16
CA ALA A 253 20.15 4.97 -4.45
C ALA A 253 18.80 5.30 -3.77
N TRP A 254 18.61 6.57 -3.43
CA TRP A 254 17.31 7.10 -3.02
C TRP A 254 16.40 7.25 -4.24
N ILE A 255 15.09 7.11 -4.01
CA ILE A 255 14.08 7.13 -5.08
C ILE A 255 13.46 8.53 -5.26
N ASP A 256 13.71 9.42 -4.29
CA ASP A 256 13.31 10.83 -4.32
C ASP A 256 14.20 11.65 -5.30
N ASP A 257 15.33 11.08 -5.75
CA ASP A 257 16.26 11.69 -6.72
C ASP A 257 15.84 11.44 -8.19
N LEU A 258 14.64 10.86 -8.44
CA LEU A 258 14.06 10.52 -9.75
C LEU A 258 12.74 11.27 -10.01
#